data_AF-A0AAW0C656-F1
#
_entry.id   AF-A0AAW0C656-F1
#
_cell.length_a   1.000
_cell.length_b   1.000
_cell.length_c   1.000
_cell.angle_alpha   90.00
_cell.angle_beta   90.00
_cell.angle_gamma   90.00
#
_symmetry.space_group_name_H-M   'P 1'
#
loop_
_entity.id
_entity.type
_entity.pdbx_description
1 polymer ?
#
loop_
_entity_poly.entity_id
_entity_poly.type
_entity_poly.pdbx_seq_one_letter_code
_entity_poly.pdbx_strand_id
1 'polypeptide(L)'
;VLHKDDVGKNGHHFWPLVLEVLETISGKGTFAKNMRKFARWPELKHFNQVTTIHFSDGETFYHIMKCILPCIVQILPRNSVLVHCLRSYQRLRVMIGMTCMPETRLDRLATFIKDYEFWC
;
A
#
# COMPACT_ATOMS: atom_id res chain seq x y z
N VAL A 1 7.45 9.44 -10.22
CA VAL A 1 8.25 9.44 -8.96
C VAL A 1 7.79 8.30 -8.06
N LEU A 2 6.54 8.30 -7.62
CA LEU A 2 5.95 7.27 -6.75
C LEU A 2 6.15 5.81 -7.22
N HIS A 3 5.97 5.52 -8.50
CA HIS A 3 6.21 4.17 -9.04
C HIS A 3 7.66 3.69 -8.84
N LYS A 4 8.64 4.58 -8.96
CA LYS A 4 10.05 4.25 -8.73
C LYS A 4 10.34 4.00 -7.25
N ASP A 5 9.68 4.72 -6.34
CA ASP A 5 9.77 4.47 -4.91
C ASP A 5 9.18 3.10 -4.53
N ASP A 6 8.05 2.73 -5.15
CA ASP A 6 7.39 1.45 -4.92
C ASP A 6 8.22 0.26 -5.42
N VAL A 7 8.93 0.39 -6.55
CA VAL A 7 9.92 -0.61 -6.99
C VAL A 7 11.15 -0.60 -6.09
N GLY A 8 11.69 0.57 -5.80
CA GLY A 8 12.91 0.78 -5.02
C GLY A 8 12.77 0.38 -3.56
N LYS A 9 12.22 1.28 -2.75
CA LYS A 9 12.14 1.13 -1.29
C LYS A 9 11.32 -0.09 -0.91
N ASN A 10 10.19 -0.29 -1.58
CA ASN A 10 9.30 -1.39 -1.24
C ASN A 10 9.74 -2.71 -1.92
N GLY A 11 9.83 -2.75 -3.25
CA GLY A 11 10.18 -3.97 -3.99
C GLY A 11 11.59 -4.51 -3.74
N HIS A 12 12.62 -3.66 -3.63
CA HIS A 12 14.01 -4.10 -3.46
C HIS A 12 14.49 -4.19 -2.01
N HIS A 13 13.84 -3.51 -1.06
CA HIS A 13 14.30 -3.48 0.34
C HIS A 13 13.28 -4.04 1.33
N PHE A 14 12.10 -3.41 1.47
CA PHE A 14 11.12 -3.88 2.46
C PHE A 14 10.60 -5.28 2.17
N TRP A 15 10.28 -5.55 0.91
CA TRP A 15 9.64 -6.82 0.54
C TRP A 15 10.57 -8.03 0.71
N PRO A 16 11.84 -8.01 0.26
CA PRO A 16 12.79 -9.08 0.56
C PRO A 16 12.99 -9.31 2.07
N LEU A 17 13.09 -8.22 2.85
CA LEU A 17 13.22 -8.30 4.30
C LEU A 17 12.00 -8.96 4.96
N VAL A 18 10.79 -8.67 4.48
CA VAL A 18 9.57 -9.33 4.95
C VAL A 18 9.63 -10.84 4.65
N LEU A 19 10.03 -11.22 3.44
CA LEU A 19 10.14 -12.63 3.08
C LEU A 19 11.20 -13.36 3.90
N GLU A 20 12.32 -12.73 4.19
CA GLU A 20 13.39 -13.26 5.04
C GLU A 20 12.88 -13.50 6.46
N VAL A 21 12.28 -12.49 7.09
CA VAL A 21 11.75 -12.61 8.45
C VAL A 21 10.66 -13.68 8.53
N LEU A 22 9.78 -13.76 7.52
CA LEU A 22 8.75 -14.79 7.45
C LEU A 22 9.33 -16.20 7.25
N GLU A 23 10.48 -16.34 6.58
CA GLU A 23 11.19 -17.61 6.47
C GLU A 23 11.73 -18.03 7.84
N THR A 24 12.40 -17.12 8.55
CA THR A 24 13.00 -17.40 9.86
C THR A 24 11.99 -17.93 10.88
N ILE A 25 10.76 -17.41 10.84
CA ILE A 25 9.68 -17.83 11.75
C ILE A 25 8.75 -18.89 11.15
N SER A 26 9.07 -19.45 9.98
CA SER A 26 8.22 -20.40 9.25
C SER A 26 6.79 -19.88 8.99
N GLY A 27 6.62 -18.57 8.88
CA GLY A 27 5.34 -17.86 8.77
C GLY A 27 4.84 -17.65 7.34
N LYS A 28 5.64 -17.98 6.30
CA LYS A 28 5.30 -17.74 4.89
C LYS A 28 3.96 -18.35 4.48
N GLY A 29 3.71 -19.61 4.88
CA GLY A 29 2.46 -20.30 4.53
C GLY A 29 1.23 -19.62 5.12
N THR A 30 1.29 -19.22 6.40
CA THR A 30 0.22 -18.49 7.07
C THR A 30 0.00 -17.11 6.44
N PHE A 31 1.09 -16.40 6.12
CA PHE A 31 1.00 -15.10 5.46
C PHE A 31 0.36 -15.18 4.07
N ALA A 32 0.79 -16.14 3.24
CA ALA A 32 0.21 -16.37 1.92
C ALA A 32 -1.28 -16.75 2.01
N LYS A 33 -1.65 -17.57 3.01
CA LYS A 33 -3.05 -17.92 3.29
C LYS A 33 -3.87 -16.69 3.69
N ASN A 34 -3.33 -15.79 4.51
CA ASN A 34 -3.99 -14.55 4.91
C ASN A 34 -4.22 -13.63 3.71
N MET A 35 -3.19 -13.44 2.87
CA MET A 35 -3.30 -12.66 1.63
C MET A 35 -4.32 -13.21 0.65
N ARG A 36 -4.39 -14.54 0.51
CA ARG A 36 -5.40 -15.19 -0.34
C ARG A 36 -6.82 -15.02 0.18
N LYS A 37 -7.00 -14.92 1.51
CA LYS A 37 -8.29 -14.68 2.16
C LYS A 37 -8.65 -13.21 2.27
N PHE A 38 -7.77 -12.29 1.86
CA PHE A 38 -8.04 -10.87 1.90
C PHE A 38 -9.27 -10.53 1.07
N ALA A 39 -10.11 -9.62 1.57
CA ALA A 39 -11.38 -9.28 0.94
C ALA A 39 -11.18 -8.80 -0.51
N ARG A 40 -12.13 -9.17 -1.38
CA ARG A 40 -12.13 -8.67 -2.75
C ARG A 40 -12.55 -7.20 -2.78
N TRP A 41 -11.73 -6.37 -3.41
CA TRP A 41 -11.98 -4.94 -3.58
C TRP A 41 -11.70 -4.55 -5.03
N PRO A 42 -12.53 -3.67 -5.65
CA PRO A 42 -12.26 -3.15 -6.98
C PRO A 42 -10.87 -2.49 -7.06
N GLU A 43 -10.15 -2.68 -8.17
CA GLU A 43 -8.81 -2.10 -8.36
C GLU A 43 -7.76 -2.53 -7.33
N LEU A 44 -7.96 -3.66 -6.65
CA LEU A 44 -6.96 -4.28 -5.80
C LEU A 44 -6.56 -5.63 -6.37
N LYS A 45 -5.28 -5.80 -6.70
CA LYS A 45 -4.75 -7.09 -7.15
C LYS A 45 -4.83 -8.13 -6.02
N HIS A 46 -5.41 -9.29 -6.31
CA HIS A 46 -5.48 -10.43 -5.39
C HIS A 46 -4.33 -11.40 -5.63
N PHE A 47 -3.72 -11.85 -4.54
CA PHE A 47 -2.55 -12.72 -4.59
C PHE A 47 -2.89 -14.10 -4.04
N ASN A 48 -2.70 -15.13 -4.86
CA ASN A 48 -2.82 -16.52 -4.42
C ASN A 48 -1.55 -17.03 -3.74
N GLN A 49 -0.39 -16.64 -4.27
CA GLN A 49 0.95 -16.99 -3.77
C GLN A 49 1.82 -15.74 -3.79
N VAL A 50 1.63 -14.86 -2.82
CA VAL A 50 2.37 -13.59 -2.77
C VAL A 50 3.86 -13.81 -2.49
N THR A 51 4.20 -14.83 -1.69
CA THR A 51 5.55 -15.06 -1.16
C THR A 51 6.56 -15.52 -2.21
N THR A 52 6.11 -15.89 -3.40
CA THR A 52 6.97 -16.30 -4.53
C THR A 52 7.35 -15.14 -5.44
N ILE A 53 6.78 -13.95 -5.22
CA ILE A 53 7.04 -12.76 -6.03
C ILE A 53 8.35 -12.15 -5.54
N HIS A 54 9.43 -12.30 -6.31
CA HIS A 54 10.73 -11.68 -5.99
C HIS A 54 11.01 -10.42 -6.82
N PHE A 55 10.50 -10.39 -8.06
CA PHE A 55 10.65 -9.25 -8.97
C PHE A 55 9.32 -8.98 -9.65
N SER A 56 8.89 -7.72 -9.65
CA SER A 56 7.64 -7.28 -10.26
C SER A 56 7.65 -5.78 -10.51
N ASP A 57 6.57 -5.26 -11.06
CA ASP A 57 6.39 -3.82 -11.24
C ASP A 57 6.02 -3.11 -9.93
N GLY A 58 6.20 -1.78 -9.92
CA GLY A 58 5.90 -0.96 -8.74
C GLY A 58 4.43 -1.02 -8.34
N GLU A 59 3.55 -1.23 -9.31
CA GLU A 59 2.11 -1.39 -9.07
C GLU A 59 1.82 -2.66 -8.27
N THR A 60 2.40 -3.81 -8.65
CA THR A 60 2.26 -5.05 -7.87
C THR A 60 2.76 -4.88 -6.45
N PHE A 61 3.94 -4.28 -6.25
CA PHE A 61 4.47 -4.03 -4.92
C PHE A 61 3.60 -3.05 -4.12
N TYR A 62 2.99 -2.07 -4.77
CA TYR A 62 2.03 -1.18 -4.14
C TYR A 62 0.77 -1.92 -3.68
N HIS A 63 0.22 -2.84 -4.48
CA HIS A 63 -0.89 -3.69 -4.05
C HIS A 63 -0.52 -4.62 -2.90
N ILE A 64 0.68 -5.23 -2.93
CA ILE A 64 1.20 -6.03 -1.81
C ILE A 64 1.25 -5.16 -0.55
N MET A 65 1.81 -3.95 -0.67
CA MET A 65 1.91 -3.02 0.44
C MET A 65 0.54 -2.71 1.02
N LYS A 66 -0.51 -2.44 0.23
CA LYS A 66 -1.87 -2.16 0.75
C LYS A 66 -2.39 -3.26 1.68
N CYS A 67 -2.07 -4.51 1.38
CA CYS A 67 -2.61 -5.68 2.09
C CYS A 67 -1.67 -6.22 3.19
N ILE A 68 -0.42 -5.75 3.27
CA ILE A 68 0.62 -6.41 4.09
C ILE A 68 0.34 -6.38 5.59
N LEU A 69 -0.03 -5.22 6.14
CA LEU A 69 -0.24 -5.05 7.58
C LEU A 69 -1.32 -5.97 8.15
N PRO A 70 -2.56 -5.99 7.64
CA PRO A 70 -3.59 -6.86 8.19
C PRO A 70 -3.22 -8.35 8.10
N CYS A 71 -2.44 -8.73 7.09
CA CYS A 71 -2.02 -10.12 6.88
C CYS A 71 -0.83 -10.56 7.77
N ILE A 72 0.00 -9.62 8.25
CA ILE A 72 1.24 -9.92 8.98
C ILE A 72 1.12 -9.73 10.50
N VAL A 73 0.18 -8.91 10.98
CA VAL A 73 0.04 -8.55 12.41
C VAL A 73 -0.28 -9.74 13.32
N GLN A 74 -0.90 -10.80 12.78
CA GLN A 74 -1.18 -12.03 13.55
C GLN A 74 0.00 -13.02 13.58
N ILE A 75 1.05 -12.76 12.78
CA ILE A 75 2.20 -13.65 12.61
C ILE A 75 3.39 -13.12 13.38
N LEU A 76 3.60 -11.80 13.35
CA LEU A 76 4.72 -11.14 14.03
C LEU A 76 4.34 -10.70 15.44
N PRO A 77 5.32 -10.60 16.36
CA PRO A 77 5.10 -10.11 17.72
C PRO A 77 4.61 -8.66 17.71
N ARG A 78 3.85 -8.29 18.76
CA ARG A 78 3.13 -7.01 18.87
C ARG A 78 4.00 -5.76 18.65
N ASN A 79 5.26 -5.80 19.10
CA ASN A 79 6.21 -4.69 19.00
C ASN A 79 7.28 -4.94 17.92
N SER A 80 6.94 -5.68 16.87
CA SER A 80 7.87 -5.91 15.75
C SER A 80 8.23 -4.60 15.06
N VAL A 81 9.52 -4.24 15.08
CA VAL A 81 10.07 -3.04 14.42
C VAL A 81 9.68 -3.03 12.94
N LEU A 82 9.73 -4.18 12.27
CA LEU A 82 9.35 -4.32 10.86
C LEU A 82 7.89 -3.89 10.61
N VAL A 83 6.96 -4.29 11.47
CA VAL A 83 5.54 -3.90 11.35
C VAL A 83 5.38 -2.39 11.51
N HIS A 84 6.12 -1.78 12.43
CA HIS A 84 6.11 -0.32 12.61
C HIS A 84 6.70 0.42 11.41
N CYS A 85 7.80 -0.09 10.83
CA CYS A 85 8.41 0.47 9.63
C CYS A 85 7.46 0.38 8.42
N LEU A 86 6.85 -0.78 8.17
CA LEU A 86 5.87 -0.97 7.11
C LEU A 86 4.67 -0.04 7.25
N ARG A 87 4.15 0.12 8.47
CA ARG A 87 3.05 1.06 8.76
C ARG A 87 3.46 2.51 8.50
N SER A 88 4.66 2.88 8.88
CA SER A 88 5.18 4.24 8.66
C SER A 88 5.36 4.51 7.16
N TYR A 89 5.90 3.54 6.42
CA TYR A 89 6.05 3.62 4.98
C TYR A 89 4.70 3.73 4.25
N GLN A 90 3.70 2.92 4.63
CA GLN A 90 2.34 3.04 4.09
C GLN A 90 1.76 4.44 4.30
N ARG A 91 1.89 5.00 5.50
CA ARG A 91 1.41 6.36 5.82
C ARG A 91 2.09 7.41 4.94
N LEU A 92 3.42 7.33 4.83
CA LEU A 92 4.19 8.22 3.97
C LEU A 92 3.74 8.11 2.51
N ARG A 93 3.56 6.89 2.02
CA ARG A 93 3.14 6.63 0.63
C ARG A 93 1.75 7.16 0.33
N VAL A 94 0.82 7.10 1.28
CA VAL A 94 -0.50 7.73 1.19
C VAL A 94 -0.36 9.24 1.13
N MET A 95 0.39 9.86 2.04
CA MET A 95 0.57 11.32 2.07
C MET A 95 1.16 11.86 0.76
N ILE A 96 2.20 11.21 0.21
CA ILE A 96 2.79 11.62 -1.08
C ILE A 96 1.84 11.36 -2.25
N GLY A 97 0.95 10.37 -2.13
CA GLY A 97 -0.08 10.07 -3.13
C GLY A 97 -1.25 11.06 -3.14
N MET A 98 -1.40 11.88 -2.10
CA MET A 98 -2.46 12.88 -2.05
C MET A 98 -2.14 14.02 -3.01
N THR A 99 -3.03 14.26 -3.96
CA THR A 99 -2.96 15.43 -4.84
C THR A 99 -3.52 16.64 -4.09
N CYS A 100 -2.67 17.63 -3.82
CA CYS A 100 -3.15 18.91 -3.32
C CYS A 100 -3.86 19.64 -4.47
N MET A 101 -5.09 20.10 -4.23
CA MET A 101 -5.74 20.99 -5.20
C MET A 101 -5.05 22.34 -5.14
N PRO A 102 -4.64 22.91 -6.29
CA PRO A 102 -4.09 24.26 -6.30
C PRO A 102 -5.19 25.26 -5.92
N GLU A 103 -4.82 26.36 -5.26
CA GLU A 103 -5.76 27.41 -4.85
C GLU A 103 -6.60 27.92 -6.02
N THR A 104 -5.99 28.04 -7.21
CA THR A 104 -6.69 28.43 -8.45
C THR A 104 -7.85 27.51 -8.84
N ARG A 105 -7.79 26.22 -8.49
CA ARG A 105 -8.91 25.29 -8.69
C ARG A 105 -10.01 25.49 -7.66
N LEU A 106 -9.66 25.87 -6.43
CA LEU A 106 -10.64 26.20 -5.38
C LEU A 106 -11.38 27.50 -5.74
N ASP A 107 -10.65 28.52 -6.23
CA ASP A 107 -11.24 29.78 -6.67
C ASP A 107 -12.23 29.55 -7.81
N ARG A 108 -11.85 28.74 -8.81
CA ARG A 108 -12.75 28.37 -9.92
C ARG A 108 -13.98 27.61 -9.45
N LEU A 109 -13.83 26.70 -8.49
CA LEU A 109 -14.96 25.98 -7.90
C LEU A 109 -15.93 26.94 -7.22
N ALA A 110 -15.44 27.93 -6.47
CA ALA A 110 -16.27 28.94 -5.84
C ALA A 110 -17.06 29.77 -6.88
N THR A 111 -16.45 30.11 -8.01
CA THR A 111 -17.15 30.77 -9.12
C THR A 111 -18.23 29.88 -9.71
N PHE A 112 -17.93 28.60 -9.98
CA PHE A 112 -18.92 27.67 -10.53
C PHE A 112 -20.11 27.45 -9.59
N ILE A 113 -19.89 27.41 -8.28
CA ILE A 113 -20.97 27.29 -7.30
C ILE A 113 -21.88 28.53 -7.37
N LYS A 114 -21.30 29.74 -7.42
CA LYS A 114 -22.08 30.97 -7.56
C LYS A 114 -22.90 31.02 -8.84
N ASP A 115 -22.29 30.63 -9.96
CA ASP A 115 -22.98 30.58 -11.24
C ASP A 115 -24.12 29.56 -11.17
N TYR A 116 -23.88 28.38 -10.60
CA TYR A 116 -24.89 27.34 -10.44
C TYR A 116 -26.08 27.82 -9.59
N GLU A 117 -25.83 28.43 -8.42
CA GLU A 117 -26.87 29.00 -7.56
C GLU A 117 -27.64 30.16 -8.21
N PHE A 118 -27.04 30.85 -9.17
CA PHE A 118 -27.70 31.92 -9.91
C PHE A 118 -28.62 31.37 -11.02
N TRP A 119 -28.19 30.30 -11.70
CA TRP A 119 -28.89 29.75 -12.87
C TRP A 119 -29.85 28.59 -12.54
N CYS A 120 -29.72 27.92 -11.40
CA CYS A 120 -30.56 26.82 -10.93
C CYS A 120 -31.29 27.20 -9.64
#